data_AF-A0A1F9NAQ9-F1
#
_entry.id   AF-A0A1F9NAQ9-F1
#
_cell.length_a   1.000
_cell.length_b   1.000
_cell.length_c   1.000
_cell.angle_alpha   90.00
_cell.angle_beta   90.00
_cell.angle_gamma   90.00
#
_symmetry.space_group_name_H-M   'P 1'
#
loop_
_entity.id
_entity.type
_entity.pdbx_description
1 polymer ?
#
loop_
_entity_poly.entity_id
_entity_poly.type
_entity_poly.pdbx_seq_one_letter_code
_entity_poly.pdbx_strand_id
1 'polypeptide(L)'
;MNIQLFNFLEDYNAQIVNLLLGKIPRTISAYGRMPRTELKQMIEHLLDGYIDLLVTGQTDALDKVFRYMSRVHAAKKFQISDVLMAILLFPQVIRRLLAEEYADIKGDDAVRKFNQALEQTETTAHRAACTFVDIFQEHINKRIQEHNDYLDQAQQKFGIDLSRFIVFKA
;
A
#
# COMPACT_ATOMS: atom_id res chain seq x y z
N MET A 1 -16.74 16.73 1.29
CA MET A 1 -15.84 16.21 0.25
C MET A 1 -15.05 17.38 -0.32
N ASN A 2 -13.72 17.35 -0.26
CA ASN A 2 -12.88 18.47 -0.68
C ASN A 2 -12.50 18.30 -2.17
N ILE A 3 -13.37 18.76 -3.07
CA ILE A 3 -13.17 18.69 -4.54
C ILE A 3 -11.80 19.28 -4.94
N GLN A 4 -11.30 20.28 -4.19
CA GLN A 4 -9.98 20.87 -4.43
C GLN A 4 -8.83 19.89 -4.19
N LEU A 5 -8.89 19.06 -3.16
CA LEU A 5 -7.84 18.06 -2.89
C LEU A 5 -7.85 16.95 -3.94
N PHE A 6 -9.03 16.54 -4.41
CA PHE A 6 -9.13 15.57 -5.50
C PHE A 6 -8.50 16.11 -6.79
N ASN A 7 -8.92 17.30 -7.22
CA ASN A 7 -8.37 17.94 -8.43
C ASN A 7 -6.85 18.10 -8.31
N PHE A 8 -6.35 18.53 -7.16
CA PHE A 8 -4.92 18.60 -6.90
C PHE A 8 -4.22 17.25 -7.08
N LEU A 9 -4.76 16.16 -6.52
CA LEU A 9 -4.13 14.84 -6.64
C LEU A 9 -4.14 14.32 -8.08
N GLU A 10 -5.16 14.65 -8.87
CA GLU A 10 -5.22 14.35 -10.30
C GLU A 10 -4.21 15.18 -11.10
N ASP A 11 -4.17 16.50 -10.89
CA ASP A 11 -3.28 17.43 -11.59
C ASP A 11 -1.81 17.12 -11.32
N TYR A 12 -1.49 16.73 -10.09
CA TYR A 12 -0.14 16.40 -9.66
C TYR A 12 0.18 14.89 -9.70
N ASN A 13 -0.72 14.04 -10.21
CA ASN A 13 -0.59 12.57 -10.17
C ASN A 13 0.78 12.10 -10.71
N ALA A 14 1.12 12.50 -11.93
CA ALA A 14 2.38 12.10 -12.55
C ALA A 14 3.62 12.59 -11.78
N GLN A 15 3.54 13.76 -11.16
CA GLN A 15 4.62 14.30 -10.34
C GLN A 15 4.76 13.53 -9.01
N ILE A 16 3.64 13.19 -8.37
CA ILE A 16 3.60 12.35 -7.15
C ILE A 16 4.23 10.98 -7.45
N VAL A 17 3.82 10.33 -8.53
CA VAL A 17 4.37 9.03 -8.96
C VAL A 17 5.87 9.13 -9.17
N ASN A 18 6.36 10.15 -9.89
CA ASN A 18 7.78 10.33 -10.15
C ASN A 18 8.60 10.57 -8.87
N LEU A 19 8.07 11.36 -7.94
CA LEU A 19 8.71 11.62 -6.64
C LEU A 19 8.77 10.34 -5.78
N LEU A 20 7.68 9.58 -5.73
CA LEU A 20 7.63 8.29 -5.03
C LEU A 20 8.60 7.27 -5.67
N LEU A 21 8.66 7.21 -7.00
CA LEU A 21 9.56 6.33 -7.74
C LEU A 21 11.03 6.64 -7.46
N GLY A 22 11.36 7.88 -7.11
CA GLY A 22 12.70 8.27 -6.64
C GLY A 22 12.93 8.00 -5.15
N LYS A 23 11.91 8.18 -4.31
CA LYS A 23 12.02 8.13 -2.84
C LYS A 23 11.92 6.72 -2.27
N ILE A 24 10.94 5.92 -2.71
CA ILE A 24 10.68 4.55 -2.21
C ILE A 24 11.93 3.67 -2.24
N PRO A 25 12.65 3.49 -3.36
CA PRO A 25 13.80 2.58 -3.39
C PRO A 25 15.01 3.09 -2.59
N ARG A 26 15.09 4.39 -2.29
CA ARG A 26 16.14 4.98 -1.45
C ARG A 26 15.86 4.78 0.04
N THR A 27 14.58 4.81 0.42
CA THR A 27 14.15 4.62 1.81
C THR A 27 13.98 3.14 2.15
N ILE A 28 13.53 2.33 1.19
CA ILE A 28 13.15 0.93 1.39
C ILE A 28 13.93 0.07 0.41
N SER A 29 14.99 -0.56 0.92
CA SER A 29 15.97 -1.30 0.10
C SER A 29 15.36 -2.43 -0.75
N ALA A 30 14.26 -3.03 -0.28
CA ALA A 30 13.57 -4.11 -1.00
C ALA A 30 13.09 -3.67 -2.40
N TYR A 31 12.60 -2.42 -2.52
CA TYR A 31 12.15 -1.88 -3.81
C TYR A 31 13.31 -1.47 -4.73
N GLY A 32 14.54 -1.32 -4.21
CA GLY A 32 15.72 -1.06 -5.03
C GLY A 32 16.08 -2.20 -5.99
N ARG A 33 15.59 -3.42 -5.73
CA ARG A 33 15.79 -4.60 -6.58
C ARG A 33 14.67 -4.80 -7.61
N MET A 34 13.59 -4.04 -7.50
CA MET A 34 12.44 -4.15 -8.40
C MET A 34 12.73 -3.40 -9.72
N PRO A 35 12.39 -3.96 -10.88
CA PRO A 35 12.45 -3.23 -12.14
C PRO A 35 11.68 -1.90 -12.04
N ARG A 36 12.29 -0.81 -12.52
CA ARG A 36 11.72 0.54 -12.38
C ARG A 36 10.32 0.65 -12.99
N THR A 37 10.06 -0.03 -14.09
CA THR A 37 8.75 -0.07 -14.76
C THR A 37 7.69 -0.78 -13.92
N GLU A 38 8.04 -1.91 -13.30
CA GLU A 38 7.15 -2.64 -12.39
C GLU A 38 6.84 -1.81 -11.14
N LEU A 39 7.86 -1.17 -10.56
CA LEU A 39 7.68 -0.30 -9.41
C LEU A 39 6.78 0.90 -9.75
N LYS A 40 6.96 1.50 -10.93
CA LYS A 40 6.12 2.60 -11.41
C LYS A 40 4.66 2.19 -11.49
N GLN A 41 4.35 1.07 -12.15
CA GLN A 41 2.97 0.56 -12.27
C GLN A 41 2.34 0.28 -10.91
N MET A 42 3.11 -0.31 -9.98
CA MET A 42 2.64 -0.56 -8.63
C MET A 42 2.30 0.74 -7.90
N ILE A 43 3.15 1.77 -8.01
CA ILE A 43 2.91 3.09 -7.42
C ILE A 43 1.68 3.75 -8.04
N GLU A 44 1.50 3.68 -9.36
CA GLU A 44 0.33 4.22 -10.06
C GLU A 44 -0.95 3.57 -9.53
N HIS A 45 -1.02 2.24 -9.48
CA HIS A 45 -2.20 1.54 -8.96
C HIS A 45 -2.46 1.80 -7.47
N LEU A 46 -1.40 1.93 -6.66
CA LEU A 46 -1.54 2.31 -5.26
C LEU A 46 -2.06 3.75 -5.12
N LEU A 47 -1.60 4.67 -5.96
CA LEU A 47 -2.05 6.07 -5.96
C LEU A 47 -3.50 6.19 -6.42
N ASP A 48 -3.89 5.49 -7.47
CA ASP A 48 -5.28 5.48 -7.95
C ASP A 48 -6.22 4.96 -6.86
N GLY A 49 -5.88 3.83 -6.22
CA GLY A 49 -6.67 3.28 -5.12
C GLY A 49 -6.67 4.19 -3.88
N TYR A 50 -5.57 4.86 -3.61
CA TYR A 50 -5.45 5.82 -2.52
C TYR A 50 -6.35 7.05 -2.74
N ILE A 51 -6.38 7.58 -3.97
CA ILE A 51 -7.25 8.69 -4.36
C ILE A 51 -8.71 8.25 -4.26
N ASP A 52 -9.05 7.05 -4.73
CA ASP A 52 -10.40 6.50 -4.61
C ASP A 52 -10.83 6.41 -3.13
N LEU A 53 -9.99 5.85 -2.26
CA LEU A 53 -10.25 5.80 -0.81
C LEU A 53 -10.46 7.20 -0.21
N LEU A 54 -9.69 8.20 -0.65
CA LEU A 54 -9.81 9.57 -0.17
C LEU A 54 -11.15 10.20 -0.57
N VAL A 55 -11.62 9.92 -1.79
CA VAL A 55 -12.84 10.52 -2.37
C VAL A 55 -14.09 9.79 -1.90
N THR A 56 -14.12 8.47 -2.03
CA THR A 56 -15.31 7.63 -1.80
C THR A 56 -15.38 7.09 -0.38
N GLY A 57 -14.24 7.02 0.31
CA GLY A 57 -14.12 6.34 1.59
C GLY A 57 -14.12 4.82 1.50
N GLN A 58 -14.19 4.25 0.29
CA GLN A 58 -14.24 2.81 0.01
C GLN A 58 -12.84 2.26 -0.26
N THR A 59 -12.60 0.99 0.06
CA THR A 59 -11.29 0.35 -0.10
C THR A 59 -11.21 -0.57 -1.33
N ASP A 60 -12.29 -0.77 -2.08
CA ASP A 60 -12.39 -1.78 -3.13
C ASP A 60 -11.26 -1.73 -4.18
N ALA A 61 -10.83 -0.53 -4.56
CA ALA A 61 -9.69 -0.34 -5.47
C ALA A 61 -8.37 -0.77 -4.83
N LEU A 62 -8.11 -0.35 -3.59
CA LEU A 62 -6.93 -0.74 -2.81
C LEU A 62 -6.91 -2.23 -2.50
N ASP A 63 -8.06 -2.82 -2.20
CA ASP A 63 -8.21 -4.25 -1.89
C ASP A 63 -7.62 -5.13 -2.99
N LYS A 64 -7.87 -4.79 -4.26
CA LYS A 64 -7.33 -5.52 -5.41
C LYS A 64 -5.80 -5.43 -5.46
N VAL A 65 -5.26 -4.23 -5.26
CA VAL A 65 -3.81 -3.98 -5.26
C VAL A 65 -3.14 -4.69 -4.09
N PHE A 66 -3.69 -4.57 -2.89
CA PHE A 66 -3.19 -5.20 -1.68
C PHE A 66 -3.27 -6.72 -1.73
N ARG A 67 -4.36 -7.30 -2.27
CA ARG A 67 -4.43 -8.76 -2.49
C ARG A 67 -3.37 -9.25 -3.48
N TYR A 68 -3.05 -8.46 -4.52
CA TYR A 68 -1.94 -8.77 -5.42
C TYR A 68 -0.60 -8.71 -4.69
N MET A 69 -0.34 -7.62 -3.96
CA MET A 69 0.89 -7.43 -3.18
C MET A 69 1.09 -8.55 -2.15
N SER A 70 0.07 -8.90 -1.35
CA SER A 70 0.16 -9.97 -0.35
C SER A 70 0.59 -11.31 -0.95
N ARG A 71 0.18 -11.62 -2.20
CA ARG A 71 0.60 -12.85 -2.90
C ARG A 71 2.02 -12.76 -3.46
N VAL A 72 2.35 -11.65 -4.13
CA VAL A 72 3.64 -11.47 -4.81
C VAL A 72 4.78 -11.28 -3.81
N HIS A 73 4.51 -10.68 -2.67
CA HIS A 73 5.50 -10.39 -1.63
C HIS A 73 6.06 -11.67 -0.99
N ALA A 74 5.23 -12.71 -0.85
CA ALA A 74 5.70 -14.04 -0.43
C ALA A 74 6.75 -14.62 -1.39
N ALA A 75 6.61 -14.38 -2.70
CA ALA A 75 7.55 -14.83 -3.71
C ALA A 75 8.81 -13.95 -3.81
N LYS A 76 8.68 -12.64 -3.55
CA LYS A 76 9.77 -11.66 -3.72
C LYS A 76 10.48 -11.25 -2.41
N LYS A 77 10.20 -11.92 -1.28
CA LYS A 77 10.79 -11.68 0.06
C LYS A 77 10.62 -10.25 0.58
N PHE A 78 9.57 -9.56 0.16
CA PHE A 78 9.23 -8.28 0.77
C PHE A 78 8.61 -8.50 2.14
N GLN A 79 8.99 -7.66 3.10
CA GLN A 79 8.37 -7.63 4.41
C GLN A 79 7.09 -6.80 4.38
N ILE A 80 6.17 -7.06 5.32
CA ILE A 80 4.97 -6.24 5.51
C ILE A 80 5.36 -4.78 5.77
N SER A 81 6.39 -4.57 6.58
CA SER A 81 6.95 -3.26 6.90
C SER A 81 7.39 -2.47 5.68
N ASP A 82 7.86 -3.13 4.62
CA ASP A 82 8.26 -2.47 3.37
C ASP A 82 7.05 -1.84 2.68
N VAL A 83 5.91 -2.54 2.64
CA VAL A 83 4.66 -2.04 2.04
C VAL A 83 4.06 -0.93 2.88
N LEU A 84 4.00 -1.12 4.19
CA LEU A 84 3.50 -0.10 5.12
C LEU A 84 4.32 1.19 4.99
N MET A 85 5.65 1.07 4.96
CA MET A 85 6.52 2.23 4.77
C MET A 85 6.28 2.89 3.41
N ALA A 86 6.07 2.11 2.34
CA ALA A 86 5.77 2.66 1.02
C ALA A 86 4.47 3.49 1.01
N ILE A 87 3.41 3.01 1.65
CA ILE A 87 2.14 3.74 1.81
C ILE A 87 2.35 5.02 2.61
N LEU A 88 3.09 4.95 3.71
CA LEU A 88 3.37 6.10 4.60
C LEU A 88 4.30 7.16 3.98
N LEU A 89 4.91 6.88 2.82
CA LEU A 89 5.66 7.87 2.05
C LEU A 89 4.75 8.79 1.21
N PHE A 90 3.49 8.42 0.97
CA PHE A 90 2.54 9.20 0.16
C PHE A 90 2.29 10.58 0.79
N PRO A 91 1.87 10.70 2.07
CA PRO A 91 1.67 12.01 2.68
C PRO A 91 2.93 12.86 2.68
N GLN A 92 4.12 12.26 2.80
CA GLN A 92 5.37 13.02 2.80
C GLN A 92 5.66 13.65 1.43
N VAL A 93 5.33 12.96 0.35
CA VAL A 93 5.49 13.49 -1.02
C VAL A 93 4.41 14.54 -1.30
N ILE A 94 3.15 14.21 -0.98
CA ILE A 94 1.98 15.08 -1.20
C ILE A 94 2.09 16.38 -0.40
N ARG A 95 2.52 16.33 0.88
CA ARG A 95 2.68 17.51 1.75
C ARG A 95 3.54 18.59 1.09
N ARG A 96 4.65 18.20 0.46
CA ARG A 96 5.54 19.15 -0.19
C ARG A 96 4.83 19.89 -1.32
N LEU A 97 4.13 19.14 -2.17
CA LEU A 97 3.40 19.69 -3.30
C LEU A 97 2.21 20.56 -2.84
N LEU A 98 1.51 20.14 -1.78
CA LEU A 98 0.46 20.95 -1.15
C LEU A 98 1.03 22.26 -0.60
N ALA A 99 2.21 22.23 0.02
CA ALA A 99 2.81 23.46 0.55
C ALA A 99 3.17 24.44 -0.57
N GLU A 100 3.63 23.93 -1.72
CA GLU A 100 3.92 24.73 -2.92
C GLU A 100 2.61 25.33 -3.50
N GLU A 101 1.55 24.52 -3.67
CA GLU A 101 0.25 24.96 -4.20
C GLU A 101 -0.43 26.03 -3.32
N TYR A 102 -0.41 25.84 -2.00
CA TYR A 102 -1.08 26.75 -1.07
C TYR A 102 -0.23 27.97 -0.71
N ALA A 103 1.07 28.01 -1.04
CA ALA A 103 1.93 29.18 -0.81
C ALA A 103 1.51 30.39 -1.66
N ASP A 104 0.95 30.15 -2.84
CA ASP A 104 0.52 31.21 -3.77
C ASP A 104 -0.87 31.78 -3.42
N ILE A 105 -1.60 31.15 -2.51
CA ILE A 105 -2.93 31.58 -2.08
C ILE A 105 -2.80 32.64 -0.98
N LYS A 106 -3.16 33.89 -1.30
CA LYS A 106 -3.18 34.98 -0.32
C LYS A 106 -4.42 34.90 0.58
N GLY A 107 -4.22 34.83 1.90
CA GLY A 107 -5.26 35.03 2.93
C GLY A 107 -5.22 34.02 4.08
N ASP A 108 -5.86 34.36 5.21
CA ASP A 108 -5.90 33.52 6.43
C ASP A 108 -6.55 32.14 6.22
N ASP A 109 -7.33 31.97 5.14
CA ASP A 109 -7.99 30.71 4.80
C ASP A 109 -7.05 29.68 4.14
N ALA A 110 -5.89 30.11 3.63
CA ALA A 110 -4.93 29.22 2.95
C ALA A 110 -4.31 28.20 3.92
N VAL A 111 -3.88 28.66 5.10
CA VAL A 111 -3.30 27.80 6.15
C VAL A 111 -4.32 26.77 6.64
N ARG A 112 -5.57 27.19 6.83
CA ARG A 112 -6.65 26.29 7.24
C ARG A 112 -6.90 25.20 6.21
N LYS A 113 -7.03 25.57 4.93
CA LYS A 113 -7.25 24.61 3.84
C LYS A 113 -6.06 23.67 3.63
N PHE A 114 -4.84 24.17 3.74
CA PHE A 114 -3.62 23.34 3.72
C PHE A 114 -3.64 22.29 4.84
N ASN A 115 -3.90 22.71 6.08
CA ASN A 115 -3.94 21.79 7.21
C ASN A 115 -5.04 20.73 7.05
N GLN A 116 -6.22 21.14 6.56
CA GLN A 116 -7.31 20.21 6.30
C GLN A 116 -6.95 19.20 5.18
N ALA A 117 -6.31 19.65 4.10
CA ALA A 117 -5.86 18.78 3.03
C ALA A 117 -4.78 17.79 3.49
N LEU A 118 -3.86 18.27 4.33
CA LEU A 118 -2.81 17.45 4.91
C LEU A 118 -3.38 16.39 5.87
N GLU A 119 -4.30 16.77 6.75
CA GLU A 119 -4.97 15.85 7.68
C GLU A 119 -5.73 14.75 6.92
N GLN A 120 -6.45 15.11 5.85
CA GLN A 120 -7.14 14.14 5.00
C GLN A 120 -6.15 13.17 4.34
N THR A 121 -5.05 13.68 3.81
CA THR A 121 -3.98 12.87 3.21
C THR A 121 -3.39 11.90 4.24
N GLU A 122 -3.00 12.38 5.42
CA GLU A 122 -2.43 11.53 6.46
C GLU A 122 -3.42 10.47 6.96
N THR A 123 -4.67 10.85 7.18
CA THR A 123 -5.73 9.93 7.60
C THR A 123 -5.97 8.84 6.54
N THR A 124 -5.99 9.19 5.26
CA THR A 124 -6.13 8.21 4.17
C THR A 124 -4.96 7.24 4.14
N ALA A 125 -3.72 7.70 4.33
CA ALA A 125 -2.55 6.82 4.38
C ALA A 125 -2.61 5.84 5.55
N HIS A 126 -3.04 6.30 6.74
CA HIS A 126 -3.25 5.41 7.88
C HIS A 126 -4.35 4.38 7.60
N ARG A 127 -5.48 4.80 7.01
CA ARG A 127 -6.57 3.88 6.64
C ARG A 127 -6.08 2.84 5.62
N ALA A 128 -5.38 3.25 4.58
CA ALA A 128 -4.82 2.36 3.58
C ALA A 128 -3.82 1.37 4.20
N ALA A 129 -2.97 1.82 5.12
CA ALA A 129 -2.04 0.97 5.85
C ALA A 129 -2.78 -0.09 6.69
N CYS A 130 -3.82 0.30 7.44
CA CYS A 130 -4.66 -0.64 8.19
C CYS A 130 -5.31 -1.67 7.27
N THR A 131 -5.92 -1.23 6.17
CA THR A 131 -6.54 -2.11 5.16
C THR A 131 -5.54 -3.13 4.61
N PHE A 132 -4.30 -2.71 4.33
CA PHE A 132 -3.26 -3.64 3.89
C PHE A 132 -2.95 -4.71 4.96
N VAL A 133 -2.84 -4.31 6.24
CA VAL A 133 -2.60 -5.25 7.34
C VAL A 133 -3.73 -6.26 7.44
N ASP A 134 -5.00 -5.82 7.37
CA ASP A 134 -6.16 -6.70 7.46
C ASP A 134 -6.17 -7.73 6.32
N ILE A 135 -5.91 -7.29 5.09
CA ILE A 135 -5.83 -8.17 3.91
C ILE A 135 -4.66 -9.13 4.01
N PHE A 136 -3.51 -8.66 4.51
CA PHE A 136 -2.35 -9.52 4.70
C PHE A 136 -2.62 -10.59 5.78
N GLN A 137 -3.26 -10.22 6.88
CA GLN A 137 -3.66 -11.15 7.93
C GLN A 137 -4.65 -12.19 7.41
N GLU A 138 -5.66 -11.79 6.63
CA GLU A 138 -6.59 -12.69 5.94
C GLU A 138 -5.84 -13.68 5.06
N HIS A 139 -4.87 -13.20 4.27
CA HIS A 139 -4.04 -14.03 3.41
C HIS A 139 -3.26 -15.08 4.20
N ILE A 140 -2.59 -14.68 5.29
CA ILE A 140 -1.79 -15.59 6.11
C ILE A 140 -2.68 -16.63 6.81
N ASN A 141 -3.80 -16.21 7.39
CA ASN A 141 -4.75 -17.13 8.02
C ASN A 141 -5.24 -18.19 7.04
N LYS A 142 -5.56 -17.79 5.81
CA LYS A 142 -5.96 -18.73 4.75
C LYS A 142 -4.84 -19.72 4.41
N ARG A 143 -3.59 -19.26 4.31
CA ARG A 143 -2.43 -20.14 4.02
C ARG A 143 -2.15 -21.13 5.15
N ILE A 144 -2.33 -20.71 6.40
CA ILE A 144 -2.22 -21.60 7.57
C ILE A 144 -3.31 -22.66 7.52
N GLN A 145 -4.56 -22.26 7.24
CA GLN A 145 -5.68 -23.18 7.12
C GLN A 145 -5.45 -24.21 6.00
N GLU A 146 -5.07 -23.75 4.79
CA GLU A 146 -4.75 -24.64 3.65
C GLU A 146 -3.65 -25.66 3.99
N HIS A 147 -2.64 -25.24 4.78
CA HIS A 147 -1.56 -26.12 5.22
C HIS A 147 -2.06 -27.16 6.24
N ASN A 148 -2.85 -26.74 7.22
CA ASN A 148 -3.42 -27.64 8.22
C ASN A 148 -4.36 -28.67 7.58
N ASP A 149 -5.24 -28.24 6.67
CA ASP A 149 -6.14 -29.13 5.93
C ASP A 149 -5.35 -30.18 5.12
N TYR A 150 -4.21 -29.79 4.54
CA TYR A 150 -3.32 -30.72 3.85
C TYR A 150 -2.68 -31.74 4.80
N LEU A 151 -2.20 -31.31 5.98
CA LEU A 151 -1.61 -32.20 6.97
C LEU A 151 -2.64 -33.21 7.47
N ASP A 152 -3.86 -32.77 7.76
CA ASP A 152 -4.95 -33.64 8.20
C ASP A 152 -5.30 -34.69 7.15
N GLN A 153 -5.44 -34.28 5.87
CA GLN A 153 -5.70 -35.20 4.76
C GLN A 153 -4.55 -36.20 4.55
N ALA A 154 -3.30 -35.75 4.66
CA ALA A 154 -2.15 -36.60 4.49
C ALA A 154 -1.99 -37.59 5.65
N GLN A 155 -2.27 -37.17 6.89
CA GLN A 155 -2.30 -38.05 8.05
C GLN A 155 -3.41 -39.11 7.91
N GLN A 156 -4.60 -38.73 7.47
CA GLN A 156 -5.70 -39.68 7.21
C GLN A 156 -5.35 -40.68 6.10
N LYS A 157 -4.62 -40.25 5.06
CA LYS A 157 -4.28 -41.09 3.90
C LYS A 157 -3.10 -42.03 4.15
N PHE A 158 -2.10 -41.60 4.91
CA PHE A 158 -0.84 -42.33 5.07
C PHE A 158 -0.61 -42.84 6.50
N GLY A 159 -1.41 -42.44 7.49
CA GLY A 159 -1.25 -42.84 8.89
C GLY A 159 0.01 -42.27 9.56
N ILE A 160 0.66 -41.28 8.93
CA ILE A 160 1.90 -40.67 9.37
C ILE A 160 1.62 -39.22 9.78
N ASP A 161 2.06 -38.84 10.98
CA ASP A 161 2.03 -37.45 11.45
C ASP A 161 3.09 -36.61 10.71
N LEU A 162 2.67 -35.91 9.67
CA LEU A 162 3.52 -35.01 8.88
C LEU A 162 3.73 -33.65 9.53
N SER A 163 3.03 -33.31 10.62
CA SER A 163 3.17 -32.01 11.31
C SER A 163 4.58 -31.81 11.90
N ARG A 164 5.34 -32.90 12.06
CA ARG A 164 6.73 -32.92 12.56
C ARG A 164 7.78 -32.78 11.46
N PHE A 165 7.39 -32.88 10.19
CA PHE A 165 8.32 -32.83 9.06
C PHE A 165 8.22 -31.46 8.39
N ILE A 166 9.27 -30.65 8.51
CA ILE A 166 9.40 -29.42 7.72
C ILE A 166 9.66 -29.87 6.27
N VAL A 167 8.62 -29.88 5.45
CA VAL A 167 8.73 -30.20 4.02
C VAL A 167 9.28 -28.98 3.29
N PHE A 168 10.60 -28.92 3.12
CA PHE A 168 11.19 -28.00 2.16
C PHE A 168 10.85 -28.48 0.74
N LYS A 169 10.05 -27.70 0.00
CA LYS A 169 9.94 -27.89 -1.46
C LYS A 169 11.28 -27.49 -2.09
N ALA A 170 11.96 -28.45 -2.72
CA ALA A 170 13.09 -28.21 -3.62
C ALA A 170 12.62 -27.59 -4.95
#